data_AF-V9L3Y7-F1
#
_entry.id   AF-V9L3Y7-F1
#
_cell.length_a   1.000
_cell.length_b   1.000
_cell.length_c   1.000
_cell.angle_alpha   90.00
_cell.angle_beta   90.00
_cell.angle_gamma   90.00
#
_symmetry.space_group_name_H-M   'P 1'
#
loop_
_entity.id
_entity.type
_entity.pdbx_description
1 polymer ?
#
loop_
_entity_poly.entity_id
_entity_poly.type
_entity_poly.pdbx_seq_one_letter_code
_entity_poly.pdbx_strand_id
1 'polypeptide(L)'
;MERITLGQDAPAAVDAYVEYKRIVGDDDGGILFTPEEYEQYKKEVLPMRLKNRLFVAWASPNGIDCKLVGPETLCFCNHRYKQHKTDFKEIPRERPILLPCKVHGCRCISYNYVPLNGTQPIRCRCKHFSEDHIEVSPFKCNKCKLLFTVFLVFV
;
A
#
# COMPACT_ATOMS: atom_id res chain seq x y z
N MET A 1 -19.42 -27.85 19.32
CA MET A 1 -18.62 -26.60 19.26
C MET A 1 -18.13 -26.32 20.67
N GLU A 2 -16.84 -26.43 20.91
CA GLU A 2 -16.24 -26.00 22.17
C GLU A 2 -16.35 -24.47 22.29
N ARG A 3 -16.70 -23.99 23.47
CA ARG A 3 -16.94 -22.57 23.73
C ARG A 3 -15.59 -21.94 24.07
N ILE A 4 -15.03 -21.16 23.15
CA ILE A 4 -13.80 -20.40 23.39
C ILE A 4 -14.12 -19.32 24.44
N THR A 5 -13.59 -19.47 25.65
CA THR A 5 -13.71 -18.48 26.72
C THR A 5 -12.40 -17.75 26.89
N LEU A 6 -12.44 -16.43 26.84
CA LEU A 6 -11.28 -15.57 27.06
C LEU A 6 -11.00 -15.45 28.56
N GLY A 7 -9.74 -15.64 28.97
CA GLY A 7 -9.30 -15.42 30.35
C GLY A 7 -9.34 -13.95 30.75
N GLN A 8 -9.15 -13.65 32.04
CA GLN A 8 -9.20 -12.28 32.57
C GLN A 8 -8.16 -11.34 31.94
N ASP A 9 -7.01 -11.87 31.51
CA ASP A 9 -5.93 -11.10 30.87
C ASP A 9 -6.10 -10.94 29.35
N ALA A 10 -7.15 -11.52 28.76
CA ALA A 10 -7.37 -11.48 27.33
C ALA A 10 -7.50 -10.07 26.73
N PRO A 11 -8.14 -9.07 27.39
CA PRO A 11 -8.21 -7.72 26.84
C PRO A 11 -6.82 -7.08 26.66
N ALA A 12 -5.94 -7.23 27.67
CA ALA A 12 -4.59 -6.67 27.62
C ALA A 12 -3.73 -7.32 26.52
N ALA A 13 -3.87 -8.64 26.34
CA ALA A 13 -3.20 -9.35 25.26
C ALA A 13 -3.67 -8.90 23.86
N VAL A 14 -4.97 -8.63 23.71
CA VAL A 14 -5.55 -8.09 22.47
C VAL A 14 -5.01 -6.69 22.19
N ASP A 15 -4.99 -5.81 23.19
CA ASP A 15 -4.47 -4.45 23.05
C ASP A 15 -2.99 -4.44 22.65
N ALA A 16 -2.18 -5.27 23.30
CA ALA A 16 -0.76 -5.44 22.97
C ALA A 16 -0.56 -5.93 21.52
N TYR A 17 -1.37 -6.89 21.07
CA TYR A 17 -1.31 -7.37 19.68
C TYR A 17 -1.77 -6.31 18.67
N VAL A 18 -2.78 -5.52 19.01
CA VAL A 18 -3.24 -4.41 18.15
C VAL A 18 -2.16 -3.33 18.03
N GLU A 19 -1.46 -2.99 19.12
CA GLU A 19 -0.32 -2.07 19.09
C GLU A 19 0.81 -2.64 18.23
N TYR A 20 1.19 -3.90 18.47
CA TYR A 20 2.20 -4.61 17.68
C TYR A 20 1.87 -4.54 16.19
N LYS A 21 0.64 -4.87 15.80
CA LYS A 21 0.18 -4.85 14.41
C LYS A 21 0.18 -3.44 13.79
N ARG A 22 -0.02 -2.39 14.59
CA ARG A 22 0.08 -1.00 14.09
C ARG A 22 1.53 -0.57 13.85
N ILE A 23 2.47 -1.07 14.64
CA ILE A 23 3.88 -0.69 14.57
C ILE A 23 4.66 -1.55 13.58
N VAL A 24 4.47 -2.86 13.62
CA VAL A 24 5.16 -3.82 12.74
C VAL A 24 4.44 -3.99 11.41
N GLY A 25 3.10 -3.93 11.40
CA GLY A 25 2.33 -4.09 10.18
C GLY A 25 2.48 -5.51 9.60
N ASP A 26 2.91 -5.57 8.33
CA ASP A 26 3.17 -6.83 7.61
C ASP A 26 4.69 -7.08 7.45
N ASP A 27 5.55 -6.35 8.17
CA ASP A 27 7.02 -6.47 8.04
C ASP A 27 7.59 -7.70 8.77
N ASP A 28 6.79 -8.39 9.58
CA ASP A 28 7.15 -9.61 10.32
C ASP A 28 7.17 -10.87 9.44
N GLY A 29 6.75 -10.76 8.17
CA GLY A 29 6.70 -11.88 7.23
C GLY A 29 5.76 -13.01 7.68
N GLY A 30 4.85 -12.73 8.61
CA GLY A 30 3.94 -13.71 9.20
C GLY A 30 4.50 -14.47 10.41
N ILE A 31 5.69 -14.14 10.90
CA ILE A 31 6.28 -14.71 12.12
C ILE A 31 6.42 -13.62 13.18
N LEU A 32 5.72 -13.76 14.29
CA LEU A 32 5.75 -12.79 15.38
C LEU A 32 7.17 -12.62 15.93
N PHE A 33 7.58 -11.37 16.10
CA PHE A 33 8.85 -11.03 16.72
C PHE A 33 8.89 -11.43 18.19
N THR A 34 10.07 -11.78 18.66
CA THR A 34 10.35 -11.87 20.08
C THR A 34 10.28 -10.47 20.73
N PRO A 35 10.07 -10.38 22.05
CA PRO A 35 10.02 -9.08 22.74
C PRO A 35 11.28 -8.22 22.50
N GLU A 36 12.44 -8.86 22.46
CA GLU A 36 13.74 -8.21 22.24
C GLU A 36 13.86 -7.65 20.81
N GLU A 37 13.48 -8.43 19.80
CA GLU A 37 13.42 -7.99 18.40
C GLU A 37 12.43 -6.85 18.20
N TYR A 38 11.27 -6.90 18.86
CA TYR A 38 10.26 -5.85 18.78
C TYR A 38 10.75 -4.52 19.36
N GLU A 39 11.46 -4.53 20.49
CA GLU A 39 12.03 -3.32 21.07
C GLU A 39 13.13 -2.71 20.20
N GLN A 40 13.99 -3.54 19.61
CA GLN A 40 15.01 -3.09 18.67
C GLN A 40 14.36 -2.50 17.41
N TYR A 41 13.37 -3.18 16.84
CA TYR A 41 12.60 -2.70 15.71
C TYR A 41 11.95 -1.34 15.99
N LYS A 42 11.35 -1.17 17.18
CA LYS A 42 10.78 0.12 17.63
C LYS A 42 11.82 1.23 17.63
N LYS A 43 13.01 0.99 18.19
CA LYS A 43 14.10 1.99 18.29
C LYS A 43 14.62 2.42 16.93
N GLU A 44 14.67 1.53 15.96
CA GLU A 44 15.18 1.82 14.62
C GLU A 44 14.12 2.41 13.68
N VAL A 45 12.95 1.78 13.62
CA VAL A 45 11.95 2.05 12.58
C VAL A 45 11.07 3.24 12.92
N LEU A 46 10.73 3.49 14.20
CA LEU A 46 9.88 4.63 14.56
C LEU A 46 10.52 5.98 14.21
N PRO A 47 11.80 6.27 14.56
CA PRO A 47 12.44 7.53 14.19
C PRO A 47 12.59 7.67 12.68
N MET A 48 12.94 6.58 11.99
CA MET A 48 13.07 6.54 10.53
C MET A 48 11.73 6.90 9.85
N ARG A 49 10.63 6.25 10.25
CA ARG A 49 9.29 6.50 9.69
C ARG A 49 8.77 7.89 10.01
N LEU A 50 9.15 8.48 11.14
CA LEU A 50 8.75 9.83 11.50
C LEU A 50 9.49 10.87 10.64
N LYS A 51 10.80 10.67 10.43
CA LYS A 51 11.64 11.58 9.64
C LYS A 51 11.39 11.48 8.14
N ASN A 52 11.24 10.26 7.61
CA ASN A 52 11.20 10.00 6.17
C ASN A 52 9.79 9.64 5.66
N ARG A 53 8.74 10.08 6.36
CA ARG A 53 7.36 9.80 5.97
C ARG A 53 7.06 10.38 4.58
N LEU A 54 6.62 9.53 3.66
CA LEU A 54 6.12 9.96 2.36
C LEU A 54 4.64 10.36 2.44
N PHE A 55 4.35 11.57 1.99
CA PHE A 55 2.99 12.05 1.78
C PHE A 55 2.68 12.00 0.29
N VAL A 56 1.63 11.27 -0.07
CA VAL A 56 1.23 11.07 -1.46
C VAL A 56 -0.14 11.70 -1.68
N ALA A 57 -0.23 12.53 -2.72
CA ALA A 57 -1.47 13.09 -3.20
C ALA A 57 -1.58 12.84 -4.70
N TRP A 58 -2.79 12.52 -5.16
CA TRP A 58 -3.11 12.48 -6.57
C TRP A 58 -3.81 13.79 -6.94
N ALA A 59 -3.35 14.44 -8.00
CA ALA A 59 -4.02 15.60 -8.58
C ALA A 59 -4.55 15.23 -9.97
N SER A 60 -5.73 15.75 -10.32
CA SER A 60 -6.23 15.64 -11.69
C SER A 60 -5.32 16.42 -12.64
N PRO A 61 -5.22 16.04 -13.92
CA PRO A 61 -4.39 16.75 -14.90
C PRO A 61 -4.73 18.24 -15.05
N ASN A 62 -5.97 18.60 -14.71
CA ASN A 62 -6.47 19.97 -14.75
C ASN A 62 -6.28 20.73 -13.42
N GLY A 63 -5.73 20.07 -12.38
CA GLY A 63 -5.37 20.67 -11.09
C GLY A 63 -6.53 20.94 -10.13
N ILE A 64 -7.78 20.65 -10.52
CA ILE A 64 -8.98 21.03 -9.75
C ILE A 64 -9.25 20.03 -8.61
N ASP A 65 -8.95 18.75 -8.82
CA ASP A 65 -9.23 17.69 -7.84
C ASP A 65 -7.94 17.16 -7.25
N CYS A 66 -7.84 17.19 -5.92
CA CYS A 66 -6.74 16.58 -5.18
C CYS A 66 -7.29 15.51 -4.22
N LYS A 67 -6.74 14.31 -4.27
CA LYS A 67 -7.04 13.24 -3.32
C LYS A 67 -5.79 12.85 -2.54
N LEU A 68 -5.90 12.93 -1.21
CA LEU A 68 -4.90 12.37 -0.31
C LEU A 68 -4.92 10.85 -0.38
N VAL A 69 -3.76 10.26 -0.65
CA VAL A 69 -3.59 8.80 -0.67
C VAL A 69 -3.30 8.33 0.75
N GLY A 70 -4.23 7.59 1.31
CA GLY A 70 -4.09 6.90 2.59
C GLY A 70 -3.54 5.47 2.45
N PRO A 71 -3.23 4.80 3.58
CA PRO A 71 -2.70 3.43 3.62
C PRO A 71 -3.58 2.39 2.93
N GLU A 72 -4.91 2.57 2.99
CA GLU A 72 -5.90 1.63 2.46
C GLU A 72 -6.28 1.93 0.99
N THR A 73 -5.72 2.98 0.39
CA THR A 73 -6.04 3.37 -0.98
C THR A 73 -5.46 2.36 -1.96
N LEU A 74 -6.25 1.96 -2.96
CA LEU A 74 -5.85 0.97 -3.94
C LEU A 74 -4.90 1.54 -4.99
N CYS A 75 -3.88 0.77 -5.30
CA CYS A 75 -3.03 0.89 -6.46
C CYS A 75 -3.67 0.22 -7.68
N PHE A 76 -3.18 0.52 -8.87
CA PHE A 76 -3.52 -0.14 -10.12
C PHE A 76 -3.35 -1.67 -10.07
N CYS A 77 -2.36 -2.16 -9.31
CA CYS A 77 -2.14 -3.58 -9.09
C CYS A 77 -3.17 -4.24 -8.14
N ASN A 78 -4.21 -3.50 -7.72
CA ASN A 78 -5.24 -3.88 -6.75
C ASN A 78 -4.74 -4.10 -5.30
N HIS A 79 -3.48 -3.79 -5.02
CA HIS A 79 -2.93 -3.80 -3.66
C HIS A 79 -3.00 -2.42 -3.02
N ARG A 80 -3.01 -2.39 -1.70
CA ARG A 80 -3.13 -1.15 -0.92
C ARG A 80 -1.81 -0.39 -0.87
N TYR A 81 -1.86 0.92 -0.68
CA TYR A 81 -0.66 1.76 -0.56
C TYR A 81 0.32 1.25 0.52
N LYS A 82 -0.20 0.81 1.68
CA LYS A 82 0.63 0.21 2.76
C LYS A 82 1.39 -1.06 2.37
N GLN A 83 0.94 -1.76 1.32
CA GLN A 83 1.58 -2.96 0.80
C GLN A 83 2.67 -2.63 -0.23
N HIS A 84 2.99 -1.35 -0.44
CA HIS A 84 4.11 -0.89 -1.24
C HIS A 84 5.26 -0.44 -0.34
N LYS A 85 6.47 -0.34 -0.91
CA LYS A 85 7.65 0.14 -0.17
C LYS A 85 7.56 1.64 0.07
N THR A 86 6.95 2.02 1.19
CA THR A 86 6.82 3.42 1.63
C THR A 86 7.91 3.84 2.63
N ASP A 87 8.58 2.86 3.25
CA ASP A 87 9.62 3.09 4.24
C ASP A 87 11.00 3.17 3.57
N PHE A 88 11.66 4.32 3.73
CA PHE A 88 13.00 4.58 3.21
C PHE A 88 13.91 5.05 4.34
N LYS A 89 15.14 4.49 4.41
CA LYS A 89 16.20 4.99 5.30
C LYS A 89 16.66 6.40 4.90
N GLU A 90 16.69 6.65 3.60
CA GLU A 90 16.93 7.95 3.00
C GLU A 90 15.99 8.11 1.80
N ILE A 91 15.30 9.26 1.72
CA ILE A 91 14.37 9.52 0.63
C ILE A 91 15.16 9.72 -0.67
N PRO A 92 14.86 8.99 -1.75
CA PRO A 92 15.51 9.19 -3.04
C PRO A 92 15.36 10.64 -3.53
N ARG A 93 16.47 11.20 -4.04
CA ARG A 93 16.46 12.56 -4.64
C ARG A 93 15.90 12.57 -6.05
N GLU A 94 16.09 11.48 -6.79
CA GLU A 94 15.58 11.32 -8.14
C GLU A 94 14.07 11.11 -8.11
N ARG A 95 13.37 11.82 -9.00
CA ARG A 95 11.92 11.73 -9.19
C ARG A 95 11.63 11.08 -10.55
N PRO A 96 10.63 10.19 -10.64
CA PRO A 96 9.71 9.76 -9.59
C PRO A 96 10.32 8.76 -8.58
N ILE A 97 9.86 8.82 -7.33
CA ILE A 97 10.15 7.82 -6.29
C ILE A 97 9.42 6.52 -6.64
N LEU A 98 10.19 5.46 -6.86
CA LEU A 98 9.65 4.13 -7.10
C LEU A 98 9.18 3.50 -5.79
N LEU A 99 7.89 3.17 -5.74
CA LEU A 99 7.25 2.50 -4.60
C LEU A 99 6.84 1.08 -5.00
N PRO A 100 7.78 0.11 -5.11
CA PRO A 100 7.45 -1.23 -5.56
C PRO A 100 6.51 -1.94 -4.59
N CYS A 101 5.63 -2.80 -5.11
CA CYS A 101 4.73 -3.61 -4.29
C CYS A 101 5.51 -4.73 -3.56
N LYS A 102 5.22 -4.93 -2.27
CA LYS A 102 5.83 -5.99 -1.44
C LYS A 102 5.08 -7.32 -1.52
N VAL A 103 3.89 -7.36 -2.14
CA VAL A 103 3.07 -8.58 -2.22
C VAL A 103 3.73 -9.61 -3.13
N HIS A 104 3.85 -10.84 -2.63
CA HIS A 104 4.47 -11.95 -3.35
C HIS A 104 3.84 -12.16 -4.73
N GLY A 105 4.68 -12.14 -5.78
CA GLY A 105 4.26 -12.33 -7.18
C GLY A 105 3.77 -11.07 -7.90
N CYS A 106 3.65 -9.92 -7.23
CA CYS A 106 3.28 -8.66 -7.88
C CYS A 106 4.50 -8.00 -8.53
N ARG A 107 4.41 -7.61 -9.81
CA ARG A 107 5.52 -6.94 -10.54
C ARG A 107 5.38 -5.42 -10.60
N CYS A 108 4.52 -4.85 -9.77
CA CYS A 108 4.26 -3.42 -9.75
C CYS A 108 5.49 -2.65 -9.25
N ILE A 109 6.02 -1.76 -10.10
CA ILE A 109 7.29 -1.04 -9.87
C ILE A 109 7.08 0.24 -9.03
N SER A 110 5.91 0.85 -9.14
CA SER A 110 5.56 2.03 -8.37
C SER A 110 4.06 2.09 -8.09
N TYR A 111 3.69 2.82 -7.04
CA TYR A 111 2.30 3.06 -6.70
C TYR A 111 1.63 3.93 -7.77
N ASN A 112 0.47 3.47 -8.23
CA ASN A 112 -0.27 4.05 -9.33
C ASN A 112 -1.73 4.19 -8.92
N TYR A 113 -2.15 5.40 -8.54
CA TYR A 113 -3.52 5.61 -8.07
C TYR A 113 -4.54 5.51 -9.22
N VAL A 114 -5.63 4.78 -8.96
CA VAL A 114 -6.78 4.70 -9.87
C VAL A 114 -7.93 5.53 -9.28
N PRO A 115 -8.35 6.62 -9.95
CA PRO A 115 -9.51 7.39 -9.54
C PRO A 115 -10.76 6.52 -9.41
N LEU A 116 -11.58 6.84 -8.40
CA LEU A 116 -12.88 6.21 -8.19
C LEU A 116 -13.97 7.19 -8.61
N ASN A 117 -15.01 6.70 -9.28
CA ASN A 117 -16.26 7.40 -9.50
C ASN A 117 -17.30 6.85 -8.52
N GLY A 118 -17.49 7.53 -7.38
CA GLY A 118 -18.25 6.99 -6.26
C GLY A 118 -17.55 5.76 -5.66
N THR A 119 -18.25 4.62 -5.63
CA THR A 119 -17.70 3.34 -5.16
C THR A 119 -16.99 2.52 -6.24
N GLN A 120 -17.11 2.91 -7.51
CA GLN A 120 -16.59 2.13 -8.64
C GLN A 120 -15.29 2.72 -9.19
N PRO A 121 -14.27 1.89 -9.49
CA PRO A 121 -13.09 2.37 -10.20
C PRO A 121 -13.46 2.84 -11.60
N ILE A 122 -12.76 3.87 -12.08
CA ILE A 122 -12.94 4.31 -13.47
C ILE A 122 -12.56 3.19 -14.43
N ARG A 123 -13.34 3.07 -15.51
CA ARG A 123 -13.02 2.14 -16.59
C ARG A 123 -11.94 2.74 -17.48
N CYS A 124 -11.08 1.88 -18.02
CA CYS A 124 -10.15 2.28 -19.07
C CYS A 124 -10.90 2.76 -20.32
N ARG A 125 -10.17 3.40 -21.26
CA ARG A 125 -10.58 3.59 -22.66
C ARG A 125 -11.08 2.30 -23.32
N CYS A 126 -10.50 1.14 -22.96
CA CYS A 126 -10.96 -0.16 -23.44
C CYS A 126 -12.23 -0.69 -22.74
N LYS A 127 -12.83 0.11 -21.84
CA LYS A 127 -14.03 -0.18 -21.03
C LYS A 127 -13.87 -1.30 -19.98
N HIS A 128 -12.67 -1.82 -19.76
CA HIS A 128 -12.37 -2.80 -18.71
C HIS A 128 -11.86 -2.16 -17.42
N PHE A 129 -11.91 -2.90 -16.31
CA PHE A 129 -11.40 -2.46 -15.00
C PHE A 129 -9.89 -2.60 -14.92
N SER A 130 -9.25 -1.94 -13.93
CA SER A 130 -7.79 -2.05 -13.70
C SER A 130 -7.32 -3.49 -13.51
N GLU A 131 -8.15 -4.34 -12.90
CA GLU A 131 -7.88 -5.77 -12.67
C GLU A 131 -7.70 -6.58 -13.97
N ASP A 132 -8.31 -6.12 -15.06
CA ASP A 132 -8.19 -6.76 -16.38
C ASP A 132 -6.88 -6.39 -17.11
N HIS A 133 -5.95 -5.73 -16.44
CA HIS A 133 -4.70 -5.23 -17.00
C HIS A 133 -3.49 -5.73 -16.23
N ILE A 134 -2.36 -5.82 -16.93
CA ILE A 134 -1.06 -6.13 -16.33
C ILE A 134 -0.60 -4.92 -15.52
N GLU A 135 -0.11 -5.15 -14.31
CA GLU A 135 0.38 -4.16 -13.34
C GLU A 135 1.67 -3.43 -13.74
N VAL A 136 2.22 -3.74 -14.92
CA VAL A 136 3.50 -3.25 -15.44
C VAL A 136 3.24 -2.46 -16.71
N SER A 137 3.92 -1.31 -16.85
CA SER A 137 3.92 -0.52 -18.08
C SER A 137 4.31 -1.40 -19.29
N PRO A 138 3.55 -1.39 -20.39
CA PRO A 138 2.55 -0.37 -20.79
C PRO A 138 1.09 -0.74 -20.43
N PHE A 139 0.89 -1.51 -19.36
CA PHE A 139 -0.42 -1.84 -18.77
C PHE A 139 -1.39 -2.46 -19.79
N LYS A 140 -0.96 -3.54 -20.45
CA LYS A 140 -1.75 -4.20 -21.49
C LYS A 140 -3.02 -4.79 -20.90
N CYS A 141 -4.14 -4.62 -21.60
CA CYS A 141 -5.39 -5.28 -21.25
C CYS A 141 -5.36 -6.76 -21.68
N ASN A 142 -5.69 -7.66 -20.75
CA ASN A 142 -5.76 -9.09 -21.01
C ASN A 142 -6.96 -9.48 -21.89
N LYS A 143 -8.04 -8.69 -21.88
CA LYS A 143 -9.28 -8.96 -22.63
C LYS A 143 -9.24 -8.52 -24.09
N CYS A 144 -8.62 -7.38 -24.38
CA CYS A 144 -8.70 -6.76 -25.71
C CYS A 144 -7.35 -6.37 -26.33
N LYS A 145 -6.23 -6.66 -25.65
CA LYS A 145 -4.84 -6.37 -26.09
C LYS A 145 -4.53 -4.90 -26.38
N LEU A 146 -5.44 -3.97 -26.06
CA LEU A 146 -5.22 -2.53 -26.15
C LEU A 146 -4.34 -2.02 -25.01
N LEU A 147 -3.60 -0.94 -25.27
CA LEU A 147 -2.77 -0.25 -24.29
C LEU A 147 -3.62 0.68 -23.44
N PHE A 148 -3.40 0.64 -22.13
CA PHE A 148 -4.06 1.50 -21.18
C PHE A 148 -3.39 2.88 -21.15
N THR A 149 -4.18 3.94 -21.30
CA THR A 149 -3.77 5.33 -21.07
C THR A 149 -4.69 5.93 -20.03
N VAL A 150 -4.31 5.85 -18.76
CA VAL A 150 -4.86 6.70 -17.69
C VAL A 150 -3.70 7.44 -17.07
N PHE A 151 -3.99 8.66 -16.64
CA PHE A 151 -3.07 9.57 -15.98
C PHE A 151 -2.65 8.99 -14.64
N LEU A 152 -1.56 8.23 -14.67
CA LEU A 152 -0.88 7.73 -13.50
C LEU A 152 -0.02 8.85 -12.94
N VAL A 153 -0.29 9.24 -11.69
CA VAL A 153 0.59 10.16 -10.96
C VAL A 153 1.72 9.32 -10.40
N PHE A 154 2.92 9.57 -10.90
CA PHE A 154 4.16 9.03 -10.35
C PHE A 154 4.59 9.96 -9.20
N VAL A 155 4.66 9.42 -7.99
CA VAL A 155 5.16 10.10 -6.78
C VAL A 155 6.66 10.35 -6.88
#